data_AF-A0A9E0ALS9-F1
#
_entry.id   AF-A0A9E0ALS9-F1
#
_cell.length_a   1.000
_cell.length_b   1.000
_cell.length_c   1.000
_cell.angle_alpha   90.00
_cell.angle_beta   90.00
_cell.angle_gamma   90.00
#
_symmetry.space_group_name_H-M   'P 1'
#
loop_
_entity.id
_entity.type
_entity.pdbx_description
1 polymer ?
#
loop_
_entity_poly.entity_id
_entity_poly.type
_entity_poly.pdbx_seq_one_letter_code
_entity_poly.pdbx_strand_id
1 'polypeptide(L)'
;LKDIIGEDSEKKQPDAVEDYMFYEQIKCIYGNIEKVLAPREIEILKYRYGLFGAKECTQNELADRLGISRSYVSRIEKKALGKLREVLIERKLI
;
A
#
# COMPACT_ATOMS: atom_id res chain seq x y z
N LEU A 1 -26.84 -9.47 -28.29
CA LEU A 1 -26.29 -9.80 -26.95
C LEU A 1 -25.07 -8.92 -26.65
N LYS A 2 -25.23 -7.61 -26.86
CA LYS A 2 -24.33 -6.54 -26.42
C LYS A 2 -25.21 -5.67 -25.53
N ASP A 3 -25.52 -6.16 -24.34
CA ASP A 3 -26.27 -5.39 -23.36
C ASP A 3 -25.57 -5.58 -22.02
N ILE A 4 -25.50 -4.49 -21.26
CA ILE A 4 -24.87 -4.32 -19.95
C ILE A 4 -23.40 -3.84 -19.99
N ILE A 5 -23.17 -2.64 -20.55
CA ILE A 5 -22.20 -1.70 -19.98
C ILE A 5 -22.86 -0.32 -19.88
N GLY A 6 -22.68 0.32 -18.72
CA GLY A 6 -22.88 1.75 -18.47
C GLY A 6 -24.23 2.08 -17.82
N GLU A 7 -24.34 2.94 -16.82
CA GLU A 7 -23.38 3.80 -16.13
C GLU A 7 -24.23 4.44 -15.01
N ASP A 8 -24.12 3.95 -13.76
CA ASP A 8 -24.56 4.72 -12.59
C ASP A 8 -23.37 4.81 -11.63
N SER A 9 -22.28 5.39 -12.13
CA SER A 9 -21.34 6.05 -11.22
C SER A 9 -22.00 7.34 -10.76
N GLU A 10 -22.90 7.25 -9.77
CA GLU A 10 -23.25 8.39 -8.96
C GLU A 10 -21.91 9.05 -8.56
N LYS A 11 -21.70 10.28 -9.03
CA LYS A 11 -20.54 11.07 -8.60
C LYS A 11 -20.74 11.30 -7.11
N LYS A 12 -20.17 10.42 -6.27
CA LYS A 12 -20.12 10.56 -4.82
C LYS A 12 -19.62 11.98 -4.58
N GLN A 13 -20.44 12.82 -3.95
CA GLN A 13 -20.01 14.17 -3.60
C GLN A 13 -18.70 14.04 -2.82
N PRO A 14 -17.68 14.85 -3.13
CA PRO A 14 -16.42 14.82 -2.40
C PRO A 14 -16.72 15.10 -0.93
N ASP A 15 -16.52 14.10 -0.08
CA ASP A 15 -16.55 14.26 1.37
C ASP A 15 -15.21 14.84 1.77
N ALA A 16 -15.18 16.16 1.98
CA ALA A 16 -13.97 16.89 2.35
C ALA A 16 -13.31 16.34 3.63
N VAL A 17 -14.08 15.69 4.52
CA VAL A 17 -13.54 15.04 5.72
C VAL A 17 -12.86 13.73 5.34
N GLU A 18 -13.49 12.90 4.49
CA GLU A 18 -12.92 11.64 3.99
C GLU A 18 -11.61 11.90 3.22
N ASP A 19 -11.60 12.88 2.31
CA ASP A 19 -10.42 13.26 1.53
C ASP A 19 -9.27 13.77 2.42
N TYR A 20 -9.60 14.60 3.43
CA TYR A 20 -8.62 15.10 4.38
C TYR A 20 -8.01 13.96 5.22
N MET A 21 -8.85 13.05 5.72
CA MET A 21 -8.38 11.89 6.48
C MET A 21 -7.49 10.98 5.65
N PHE A 22 -7.85 10.73 4.38
CA PHE A 22 -7.01 9.95 3.47
C PHE A 22 -5.66 10.62 3.22
N TYR A 23 -5.65 11.94 3.01
CA TYR A 23 -4.42 12.70 2.86
C TYR A 23 -3.51 12.59 4.08
N GLU A 24 -4.05 12.72 5.29
CA GLU A 24 -3.28 12.61 6.53
C GLU A 24 -2.75 11.17 6.75
N GLN A 25 -3.51 10.14 6.39
CA GLN A 25 -3.04 8.74 6.39
C GLN A 25 -1.83 8.56 5.46
N ILE A 26 -1.94 9.01 4.21
CA ILE A 26 -0.86 8.90 3.22
C ILE A 26 0.40 9.62 3.70
N LYS A 27 0.24 10.87 4.14
CA LYS A 27 1.33 11.69 4.69
C LYS A 27 1.99 11.03 5.90
N CYS A 28 1.19 10.42 6.79
CA CYS A 28 1.69 9.69 7.94
C CYS A 28 2.52 8.46 7.53
N ILE A 29 2.04 7.67 6.57
CA ILE A 29 2.75 6.49 6.06
C ILE A 29 4.10 6.91 5.47
N TYR A 30 4.12 7.85 4.52
CA TYR A 30 5.36 8.29 3.88
C TYR A 30 6.35 8.92 4.87
N GLY A 31 5.87 9.70 5.84
CA GLY A 31 6.72 10.32 6.87
C GLY A 31 7.32 9.35 7.91
N ASN A 32 6.87 8.09 7.93
CA ASN A 32 7.32 7.07 8.88
C ASN A 32 7.94 5.82 8.23
N ILE A 33 7.79 5.60 6.92
CA ILE A 33 8.30 4.41 6.22
C ILE A 33 9.74 4.09 6.61
N GLU A 34 10.66 5.06 6.52
CA GLU A 34 12.09 4.83 6.81
C GLU A 34 12.40 4.68 8.30
N LYS A 35 11.49 5.12 9.18
CA LYS A 35 11.67 5.05 10.64
C LYS A 35 11.24 3.70 11.21
N VAL A 36 10.19 3.10 10.65
CA VAL A 36 9.56 1.90 11.22
C VAL A 36 9.87 0.62 10.44
N LEU A 37 10.17 0.74 9.14
CA LEU A 37 10.47 -0.39 8.28
C LEU A 37 11.97 -0.60 8.14
N ALA A 38 12.38 -1.86 8.18
CA ALA A 38 13.74 -2.25 7.83
C ALA A 38 13.95 -2.08 6.30
N PRO A 39 15.21 -1.90 5.83
CA PRO A 39 15.49 -1.71 4.41
C PRO A 39 14.86 -2.76 3.49
N ARG A 40 14.83 -4.04 3.93
CA ARG A 40 14.21 -5.14 3.17
C ARG A 40 12.68 -5.05 3.12
N GLU A 41 12.05 -4.55 4.18
CA GLU A 41 10.60 -4.29 4.21
C GLU A 41 10.25 -3.15 3.24
N ILE A 42 11.04 -2.07 3.25
CA ILE A 42 10.89 -0.94 2.31
C ILE A 42 11.06 -1.41 0.87
N GLU A 43 12.10 -2.19 0.56
CA GLU A 43 12.33 -2.74 -0.78
C GLU A 43 11.14 -3.56 -1.28
N ILE A 44 10.56 -4.39 -0.41
CA ILE A 44 9.39 -5.20 -0.77
C ILE A 44 8.18 -4.30 -1.03
N LEU A 45 7.86 -3.36 -0.15
CA LEU A 45 6.71 -2.47 -0.37
C LEU A 45 6.89 -1.57 -1.59
N LYS A 46 8.12 -1.10 -1.83
CA LYS A 46 8.48 -0.29 -3.00
C LYS A 46 8.06 -0.98 -4.30
N TYR A 47 8.44 -2.23 -4.50
CA TYR A 47 8.07 -2.95 -5.72
C TYR A 47 6.68 -3.54 -5.67
N ARG A 48 6.12 -3.90 -4.51
CA ARG A 48 4.74 -4.44 -4.46
C ARG A 48 3.69 -3.40 -4.80
N TYR A 49 3.92 -2.14 -4.45
CA TYR A 49 2.94 -1.06 -4.58
C TYR A 49 3.40 0.09 -5.48
N GLY A 50 4.55 -0.06 -6.16
CA GLY A 50 5.06 0.97 -7.06
C GLY A 50 5.47 2.28 -6.36
N LEU A 51 5.92 2.20 -5.11
CA LEU A 51 6.32 3.38 -4.35
C LEU A 51 7.61 3.98 -4.93
N PHE A 52 7.81 5.28 -4.73
CA PHE A 52 9.01 5.99 -5.18
C PHE A 52 9.29 5.87 -6.69
N GLY A 53 8.22 5.80 -7.49
CA GLY A 53 8.29 5.68 -8.96
C GLY A 53 8.73 4.30 -9.46
N ALA A 54 8.76 3.28 -8.59
CA ALA A 54 9.00 1.91 -9.02
C ALA A 54 7.79 1.37 -9.78
N LYS A 55 8.04 0.45 -10.72
CA LYS A 55 6.96 -0.36 -11.31
C LYS A 55 6.50 -1.40 -10.28
N GLU A 56 5.19 -1.51 -10.10
CA GLU A 56 4.58 -2.53 -9.26
C GLU A 56 4.82 -3.94 -9.79
N CYS A 57 4.95 -4.91 -8.88
CA CYS A 57 5.22 -6.32 -9.16
C CYS A 57 4.36 -7.19 -8.24
N THR A 58 3.97 -8.36 -8.73
CA THR A 58 3.34 -9.39 -7.90
C THR A 58 4.34 -9.98 -6.90
N GLN A 59 3.84 -10.69 -5.88
CA GLN A 59 4.72 -11.40 -4.94
C GLN A 59 5.57 -12.47 -5.63
N ASN A 60 5.04 -13.14 -6.67
CA ASN A 60 5.77 -14.16 -7.43
C ASN A 60 6.90 -13.50 -8.23
N GLU A 61 6.61 -12.47 -9.02
CA GLU A 61 7.64 -11.77 -9.83
C GLU A 61 8.73 -11.17 -8.94
N LEU A 62 8.36 -10.62 -7.79
CA LEU A 62 9.33 -10.09 -6.83
C LEU A 62 10.16 -11.20 -6.17
N ALA A 63 9.55 -12.36 -5.87
CA ALA A 63 10.25 -13.51 -5.32
C ALA A 63 11.30 -14.05 -6.30
N ASP A 64 10.92 -14.20 -7.57
CA ASP A 64 11.81 -14.63 -8.64
C ASP A 64 12.98 -13.66 -8.81
N ARG A 65 12.70 -12.35 -8.82
CA ARG A 65 13.71 -11.29 -8.89
C ARG A 65 14.69 -11.32 -7.71
N LEU A 66 14.20 -11.63 -6.52
CA LEU A 66 14.99 -11.60 -5.29
C LEU A 66 15.65 -12.95 -4.94
N GLY A 67 15.41 -14.00 -5.72
CA GLY A 67 15.94 -15.34 -5.47
C GLY A 67 15.46 -15.96 -4.15
N ILE A 68 14.22 -15.65 -3.74
CA ILE A 68 13.62 -16.15 -2.49
C ILE A 68 12.23 -16.74 -2.77
N SER A 69 11.65 -17.45 -1.80
CA SER A 69 10.30 -17.99 -1.98
C SER A 69 9.23 -16.90 -1.91
N ARG A 70 8.14 -17.05 -2.68
CA ARG A 70 6.97 -16.17 -2.59
C ARG A 70 6.40 -16.09 -1.18
N SER A 71 6.37 -17.20 -0.45
CA SER A 71 5.93 -17.21 0.95
C SER A 71 6.81 -16.33 1.84
N TYR A 72 8.11 -16.21 1.53
CA TYR A 72 8.99 -15.32 2.27
C TYR A 72 8.69 -13.83 1.98
N VAL A 73 8.48 -13.48 0.71
CA VAL A 73 8.01 -12.14 0.32
C VAL A 73 6.71 -11.79 1.06
N SER A 74 5.73 -12.69 1.02
CA SER A 74 4.43 -12.51 1.68
C SER A 74 4.56 -12.26 3.19
N ARG A 75 5.43 -13.01 3.87
CA ARG A 75 5.68 -12.83 5.31
C ARG A 75 6.26 -11.46 5.61
N ILE A 76 7.21 -10.98 4.81
CA ILE A 76 7.82 -9.65 5.01
C ILE A 76 6.80 -8.54 4.68
N GLU A 77 6.05 -8.66 3.58
CA GLU A 77 4.98 -7.73 3.21
C GLU A 77 3.95 -7.59 4.34
N LYS A 78 3.44 -8.72 4.86
CA LYS A 78 2.48 -8.72 5.98
C LYS A 78 3.05 -8.05 7.23
N LYS A 79 4.32 -8.31 7.56
CA LYS A 79 4.99 -7.68 8.70
C LYS A 79 5.13 -6.16 8.52
N ALA A 80 5.55 -5.72 7.33
CA ALA A 80 5.72 -4.30 7.01
C ALA A 80 4.39 -3.53 7.06
N LEU A 81 3.33 -4.10 6.45
CA LEU A 81 1.99 -3.53 6.51
C LEU A 81 1.46 -3.44 7.94
N GLY A 82 1.71 -4.46 8.76
CA GLY A 82 1.36 -4.44 10.18
C GLY A 82 1.99 -3.27 10.92
N LYS A 83 3.30 -3.03 10.72
CA LYS A 83 3.98 -1.88 11.33
C LYS A 83 3.41 -0.53 10.90
N LEU A 84 3.12 -0.35 9.60
CA LEU A 84 2.50 0.88 9.11
C LEU A 84 1.09 1.07 9.68
N ARG A 85 0.34 -0.02 9.85
CA ARG A 85 -0.99 0.01 10.49
C ARG A 85 -0.91 0.46 11.95
N GLU A 86 0.06 -0.02 12.72
CA GLU A 86 0.25 0.43 14.11
C GLU A 86 0.53 1.94 14.17
N VAL A 87 1.35 2.48 13.25
CA VAL A 87 1.59 3.93 13.17
C VAL A 87 0.30 4.71 12.93
N LEU A 88 -0.60 4.21 12.07
CA LEU A 88 -1.90 4.87 11.84
C LEU A 88 -2.80 4.82 13.08
N ILE A 89 -2.80 3.71 13.82
CA ILE A 89 -3.56 3.55 15.07
C ILE A 89 -3.05 4.51 16.14
N GLU A 90 -1.73 4.54 16.36
CA GLU A 90 -1.09 5.44 17.34
C GLU A 90 -1.41 6.91 17.06
N ARG A 91 -1.54 7.27 15.78
CA ARG A 91 -1.88 8.61 15.31
C ARG A 91 -3.39 8.86 15.22
N LYS A 92 -4.23 7.87 15.52
CA LYS A 92 -5.70 7.92 15.43
C LYS A 92 -6.21 8.29 14.03
N LEU A 93 -5.55 7.76 13.01
CA LEU A 93 -5.89 7.99 11.61
C LEU A 93 -6.76 6.87 11.00
N ILE A 94 -6.97 5.78 11.75
CA ILE A 94 -7.87 4.66 11.41
C ILE A 94 -8.54 4.11 12.67
#